data_AF-A0A3D9BM39-F1
#
_entry.id   AF-A0A3D9BM39-F1
#
_cell.length_a   1.000
_cell.length_b   1.000
_cell.length_c   1.000
_cell.angle_alpha   90.00
_cell.angle_beta   90.00
_cell.angle_gamma   90.00
#
_symmetry.space_group_name_H-M   'P 1'
#
loop_
_entity.id
_entity.type
_entity.pdbx_description
1 polymer ?
#
loop_
_entity_poly.entity_id
_entity_poly.type
_entity_poly.pdbx_seq_one_letter_code
_entity_poly.pdbx_strand_id
1 'polypeptide(L)'
;MDSTVWALLLSAVSISFIHTASGPDHYLPFIVISKSKKWSVTKTSILTVVCGFGHVLSSLALGFIGVFLGWQLNKISWFQDLRGNFSGWALLTFGGIYLIYGLIQAIRNKPHKHFDVLGDDVYVYEHNHSEIVMPQKRIKVTPLVLFMIFVMGPSEPLIPLLFYSGVKHSMSEILILVTSFTITTVLTMLGMVLLGRYGYSTLFNTEKIERYMGVISGAVVTVCGIGMVFLGW
;
A
#
# COMPACT_ATOMS: atom_id res chain seq x y z
N MET A 1 -1.51 24.15 -12.08
CA MET A 1 -1.22 23.14 -11.04
C MET A 1 0.25 23.27 -10.73
N ASP A 2 0.57 23.52 -9.46
CA ASP A 2 1.95 23.71 -8.99
C ASP A 2 2.80 22.44 -9.16
N SER A 3 4.12 22.61 -9.29
CA SER A 3 5.10 21.51 -9.37
C SER A 3 4.94 20.50 -8.23
N THR A 4 4.58 21.00 -7.05
CA THR A 4 4.38 20.21 -5.82
C THR A 4 3.29 19.17 -6.01
N VAL A 5 2.15 19.60 -6.58
CA VAL A 5 0.97 18.76 -6.77
C VAL A 5 1.27 17.65 -7.79
N TRP A 6 2.01 17.97 -8.85
CA TRP A 6 2.46 16.98 -9.82
C TRP A 6 3.42 15.96 -9.22
N ALA A 7 4.39 16.40 -8.41
CA ALA A 7 5.34 15.51 -7.74
C ALA A 7 4.62 14.57 -6.75
N LEU A 8 3.67 15.09 -5.98
CA LEU A 8 2.86 14.30 -5.05
C LEU A 8 1.95 13.32 -5.78
N LEU A 9 1.29 13.76 -6.87
CA LEU A 9 0.40 12.91 -7.65
C LEU A 9 1.17 11.78 -8.34
N LEU A 10 2.32 12.09 -8.95
CA LEU A 10 3.19 11.09 -9.54
C LEU A 10 3.68 10.10 -8.48
N SER A 11 4.11 10.60 -7.32
CA SER A 11 4.54 9.74 -6.21
C SER A 11 3.39 8.84 -5.73
N ALA A 12 2.19 9.38 -5.52
CA ALA A 12 1.02 8.64 -5.08
C ALA A 12 0.61 7.55 -6.09
N VAL A 13 0.56 7.88 -7.38
CA VAL A 13 0.19 6.93 -8.44
C VAL A 13 1.28 5.87 -8.61
N SER A 14 2.56 6.25 -8.66
CA SER A 14 3.67 5.30 -8.78
C SER A 14 3.75 4.36 -7.59
N ILE A 15 3.64 4.89 -6.37
CA ILE A 15 3.63 4.08 -5.15
C ILE A 15 2.41 3.16 -5.15
N SER A 16 1.20 3.68 -5.38
CA SER A 16 -0.02 2.87 -5.43
C SER A 16 0.09 1.73 -6.43
N PHE A 17 0.52 2.03 -7.66
CA PHE A 17 0.67 1.05 -8.72
C PHE A 17 1.73 0.01 -8.36
N ILE A 18 2.94 0.45 -8.02
CA ILE A 18 4.07 -0.45 -7.77
C ILE A 18 3.79 -1.29 -6.53
N HIS A 19 3.30 -0.70 -5.44
CA HIS A 19 2.91 -1.40 -4.20
C HIS A 19 1.89 -2.49 -4.45
N THR A 20 0.80 -2.14 -5.13
CA THR A 20 -0.31 -3.06 -5.35
C THR A 20 0.05 -4.16 -6.36
N ALA A 21 0.76 -3.81 -7.45
CA ALA A 21 1.10 -4.76 -8.50
C ALA A 21 2.15 -5.80 -8.07
N SER A 22 2.99 -5.45 -7.10
CA SER A 22 4.09 -6.28 -6.62
C SER A 22 3.76 -7.08 -5.38
N GLY A 23 2.76 -6.65 -4.59
CA GLY A 23 2.30 -7.33 -3.38
C GLY A 23 1.33 -8.46 -3.75
N PRO A 24 1.74 -9.74 -3.80
CA PRO A 24 0.84 -10.83 -4.12
C PRO A 24 -0.29 -10.96 -3.09
N ASP A 25 -0.08 -10.53 -1.86
CA ASP A 25 -1.12 -10.44 -0.84
C ASP A 25 -2.32 -9.55 -1.25
N HIS A 26 -2.14 -8.62 -2.20
CA HIS A 26 -3.18 -7.72 -2.70
C HIS A 26 -4.08 -8.31 -3.80
N TYR A 27 -3.69 -9.42 -4.44
CA TYR A 27 -4.46 -10.00 -5.55
C TYR A 27 -4.49 -11.54 -5.59
N LEU A 28 -3.44 -12.21 -5.11
CA LEU A 28 -3.32 -13.67 -5.08
C LEU A 28 -4.45 -14.37 -4.33
N PRO A 29 -4.92 -13.90 -3.15
CA PRO A 29 -6.02 -14.57 -2.47
C PRO A 29 -7.28 -14.64 -3.33
N PHE A 30 -7.60 -13.57 -4.09
CA PHE A 30 -8.76 -13.54 -4.99
C PHE A 30 -8.59 -14.52 -6.15
N ILE A 31 -7.39 -14.61 -6.73
CA ILE A 31 -7.12 -15.54 -7.83
C ILE A 31 -7.28 -16.98 -7.35
N VAL A 32 -6.66 -17.34 -6.22
CA VAL A 32 -6.66 -18.71 -5.67
C VAL A 32 -8.07 -19.13 -5.26
N ILE A 33 -8.79 -18.29 -4.51
CA ILE A 33 -10.17 -18.60 -4.10
C ILE A 33 -11.13 -18.63 -5.28
N SER A 34 -10.96 -17.75 -6.25
CA SER A 34 -11.78 -17.72 -7.45
C SER A 34 -11.62 -19.00 -8.26
N LYS A 35 -10.39 -19.52 -8.40
CA LYS A 35 -10.11 -20.77 -9.12
C LYS A 35 -10.64 -21.98 -8.33
N SER A 36 -10.33 -22.06 -7.04
CA SER A 36 -10.75 -23.16 -6.16
C SER A 36 -12.29 -23.25 -6.05
N LYS A 37 -12.96 -22.14 -5.76
CA LYS A 37 -14.44 -22.09 -5.62
C LYS A 37 -15.18 -21.90 -6.95
N LYS A 38 -14.49 -21.94 -8.10
CA LYS A 38 -15.06 -21.74 -9.44
C LYS A 38 -15.97 -20.50 -9.56
N TRP A 39 -15.59 -19.39 -8.92
CA TRP A 39 -16.40 -18.17 -8.96
C TRP A 39 -16.48 -17.58 -10.36
N SER A 40 -17.60 -16.94 -10.70
CA SER A 40 -17.70 -16.15 -11.94
C SER A 40 -16.74 -14.97 -11.93
N VAL A 41 -16.40 -14.46 -13.12
CA VAL A 41 -15.57 -13.25 -13.27
C VAL A 41 -16.24 -12.08 -12.53
N THR A 42 -17.52 -11.87 -12.74
CA THR A 42 -18.32 -10.83 -12.08
C THR A 42 -18.21 -10.88 -10.56
N LYS A 43 -18.41 -12.06 -9.95
CA LYS A 43 -18.34 -12.22 -8.50
C LYS A 43 -16.94 -11.88 -7.97
N THR A 44 -15.91 -12.31 -8.70
CA THR A 44 -14.51 -12.06 -8.33
C THR A 44 -14.21 -10.57 -8.42
N SER A 45 -14.55 -9.92 -9.54
CA SER A 45 -14.32 -8.49 -9.76
C SER A 45 -15.03 -7.63 -8.72
N ILE A 46 -16.30 -7.90 -8.41
CA ILE A 46 -17.04 -7.15 -7.38
C ILE A 46 -16.35 -7.27 -6.02
N LEU A 47 -15.98 -8.49 -5.62
CA LEU A 47 -15.33 -8.69 -4.32
C LEU A 47 -13.96 -8.02 -4.26
N THR A 48 -13.17 -8.09 -5.33
CA THR A 48 -11.88 -7.40 -5.43
C THR A 48 -12.06 -5.88 -5.31
N VAL A 49 -13.05 -5.30 -6.00
CA VAL A 49 -13.33 -3.86 -5.92
C VAL A 49 -13.76 -3.46 -4.52
N VAL A 50 -14.68 -4.19 -3.90
CA VAL A 50 -15.14 -3.90 -2.52
C VAL A 50 -13.98 -3.98 -1.51
N CYS A 51 -13.13 -5.01 -1.62
CA CYS A 51 -11.96 -5.13 -0.75
C CYS A 51 -10.91 -4.06 -1.03
N GLY A 52 -10.72 -3.67 -2.29
CA GLY A 52 -9.82 -2.58 -2.67
C GLY A 52 -10.26 -1.24 -2.08
N PHE A 53 -11.56 -0.92 -2.13
CA PHE A 53 -12.09 0.25 -1.42
C PHE A 53 -11.90 0.12 0.10
N GLY A 54 -12.17 -1.05 0.70
CA GLY A 54 -11.94 -1.27 2.13
C GLY A 54 -10.49 -1.04 2.56
N HIS A 55 -9.54 -1.54 1.77
CA HIS A 55 -8.10 -1.34 1.97
C HIS A 55 -7.72 0.15 1.91
N VAL A 56 -8.17 0.87 0.88
CA VAL A 56 -7.86 2.30 0.76
C VAL A 56 -8.52 3.11 1.89
N LEU A 57 -9.79 2.84 2.21
CA LEU A 57 -10.51 3.54 3.29
C LEU A 57 -9.84 3.34 4.66
N SER A 58 -9.33 2.14 4.95
CA SER A 58 -8.57 1.89 6.18
C SER A 58 -7.28 2.73 6.25
N SER A 59 -6.60 2.87 5.10
CA SER A 59 -5.39 3.67 4.97
C SER A 59 -5.68 5.17 5.12
N LEU A 60 -6.79 5.64 4.53
CA LEU A 60 -7.27 7.01 4.68
C LEU A 60 -7.62 7.33 6.13
N ALA A 61 -8.27 6.40 6.86
CA ALA A 61 -8.59 6.59 8.27
C ALA A 61 -7.32 6.86 9.10
N LEU A 62 -6.26 6.09 8.87
CA LEU A 62 -4.95 6.33 9.52
C LEU A 62 -4.28 7.62 9.04
N GLY A 63 -4.35 7.92 7.73
CA GLY A 63 -3.83 9.16 7.16
C GLY A 63 -4.50 10.41 7.74
N PHE A 64 -5.83 10.37 7.96
CA PHE A 64 -6.57 11.46 8.59
C PHE A 64 -6.17 11.69 10.04
N ILE A 65 -5.79 10.66 10.79
CA ILE A 65 -5.20 10.83 12.13
C ILE A 65 -3.90 11.64 12.01
N GLY A 66 -3.05 11.31 11.03
CA GLY A 66 -1.83 12.07 10.74
C GLY A 66 -2.11 13.54 10.43
N VAL A 67 -3.04 13.80 9.50
CA VAL A 67 -3.45 15.18 9.13
C VAL A 67 -3.99 15.93 10.35
N PHE A 68 -4.84 15.29 11.17
CA PHE A 68 -5.40 15.88 12.38
C PHE A 68 -4.30 16.26 13.39
N LEU A 69 -3.34 15.37 13.63
CA LEU A 69 -2.18 15.67 14.49
C LEU A 69 -1.36 16.83 13.91
N GLY A 70 -1.15 16.84 12.60
CA GLY A 70 -0.46 17.95 11.90
C GLY A 70 -1.16 19.30 12.10
N TRP A 71 -2.50 19.34 12.03
CA TRP A 71 -3.27 20.55 12.32
C TRP A 71 -3.16 21.02 13.77
N GLN A 72 -3.12 20.11 14.76
CA GLN A 72 -2.94 20.51 16.16
C GLN A 72 -1.56 21.13 16.39
N LEU A 73 -0.52 20.59 15.76
CA LEU A 73 0.84 21.15 15.83
C LEU A 73 0.94 22.55 15.20
N ASN A 74 0.17 22.81 14.13
CA ASN A 74 0.15 24.10 13.42
C ASN A 74 -0.47 25.26 14.23
N LYS A 75 -1.16 24.98 15.34
CA LYS A 75 -1.70 26.00 16.25
C LYS A 75 -0.65 26.58 17.21
N ILE A 76 0.55 25.99 17.26
CA ILE A 76 1.64 26.42 18.15
C ILE A 76 2.45 27.52 17.43
N SER A 77 2.52 28.72 18.01
CA SER A 77 3.11 29.91 17.38
C SER A 77 4.58 29.76 16.98
N TRP A 78 5.40 29.04 17.76
CA TRP A 78 6.79 28.74 17.41
C TRP A 78 6.91 27.79 16.19
N PHE A 79 5.87 27.00 15.91
CA PHE A 79 5.83 26.08 14.77
C PHE A 79 5.46 26.79 13.45
N GLN A 80 4.85 27.97 13.55
CA GLN A 80 4.37 28.74 12.42
C GLN A 80 5.49 29.42 11.61
N ASP A 81 6.64 29.68 12.22
CA ASP A 81 7.84 30.27 11.58
C ASP A 81 8.75 29.21 10.92
N LEU A 82 8.63 27.94 11.33
CA LEU A 82 9.31 26.77 10.73
C LEU A 82 8.58 26.17 9.51
N ARG A 83 7.42 26.75 9.17
CA ARG A 83 6.36 26.19 8.31
C ARG A 83 6.76 25.88 6.87
N GLY A 84 7.71 26.64 6.30
CA GLY A 84 8.11 26.46 4.91
C GLY A 84 8.83 25.14 4.66
N ASN A 85 9.55 24.64 5.67
CA ASN A 85 10.48 23.51 5.50
C ASN A 85 10.08 22.28 6.33
N PHE A 86 9.28 22.44 7.39
CA PHE A 86 8.96 21.32 8.30
C PHE A 86 8.27 20.14 7.59
N SER A 87 7.25 20.38 6.76
CA SER A 87 6.54 19.29 6.07
C SER A 87 7.44 18.54 5.08
N GLY A 88 8.32 19.25 4.38
CA GLY A 88 9.32 18.65 3.49
C GLY A 88 10.32 17.80 4.27
N TRP A 89 10.85 18.33 5.38
CA TRP A 89 11.75 17.59 6.27
C TRP A 89 11.08 16.39 6.94
N ALA A 90 9.82 16.50 7.32
CA ALA A 90 9.04 15.39 7.87
C ALA A 90 8.82 14.29 6.83
N LEU A 91 8.47 14.66 5.59
CA LEU A 91 8.33 13.73 4.47
C LEU A 91 9.65 13.03 4.15
N LEU A 92 10.75 13.79 4.08
CA LEU A 92 12.10 13.27 3.84
C LEU A 92 12.56 12.33 4.97
N THR A 93 12.35 12.73 6.23
CA THR A 93 12.73 11.92 7.39
C THR A 93 11.92 10.62 7.44
N PHE A 94 10.61 10.70 7.22
CA PHE A 94 9.76 9.51 7.15
C PHE A 94 10.18 8.60 6.00
N GLY A 95 10.42 9.15 4.81
CA GLY A 95 10.90 8.40 3.65
C GLY A 95 12.21 7.68 3.95
N GLY A 96 13.19 8.37 4.55
CA GLY A 96 14.49 7.80 4.90
C GLY A 96 14.38 6.70 5.96
N ILE A 97 13.61 6.93 7.03
CA ILE A 97 13.35 5.90 8.07
C ILE A 97 12.66 4.68 7.44
N TYR A 98 11.66 4.90 6.59
CA TYR A 98 10.91 3.82 5.96
C TYR A 98 11.76 3.04 4.94
N LEU A 99 12.66 3.72 4.22
CA LEU A 99 13.65 3.10 3.35
C LEU A 99 14.62 2.21 4.14
N ILE A 100 15.17 2.71 5.23
CA ILE A 100 16.07 1.95 6.11
C ILE A 100 15.35 0.75 6.72
N TYR A 101 14.12 0.96 7.22
CA TYR A 101 13.29 -0.11 7.74
C TYR A 101 12.99 -1.17 6.68
N GLY A 102 12.66 -0.75 5.46
CA GLY A 102 12.46 -1.63 4.31
C GLY A 102 13.72 -2.44 3.97
N LEU A 103 14.91 -1.84 4.04
CA LEU A 103 16.18 -2.54 3.82
C LEU A 103 16.45 -3.57 4.91
N ILE A 104 16.24 -3.22 6.18
CA ILE A 104 16.37 -4.15 7.31
C ILE A 104 15.40 -5.32 7.15
N GLN A 105 14.15 -5.05 6.78
CA GLN A 105 13.13 -6.07 6.60
C GLN A 105 13.42 -6.97 5.40
N ALA A 106 13.91 -6.41 4.31
CA ALA A 106 14.38 -7.16 3.15
C ALA A 106 15.53 -8.09 3.56
N ILE A 107 16.54 -7.62 4.32
CA ILE A 107 17.68 -8.46 4.74
C ILE A 107 17.24 -9.58 5.68
N ARG A 108 16.33 -9.30 6.63
CA ARG A 108 15.90 -10.27 7.66
C ARG A 108 14.99 -11.40 7.17
N ASN A 109 14.61 -11.42 5.89
CA ASN A 109 13.81 -12.48 5.24
C ASN A 109 12.65 -12.97 6.12
N LYS A 110 11.74 -12.06 6.49
CA LYS A 110 10.62 -12.36 7.40
C LYS A 110 9.72 -13.48 6.85
N PRO A 111 8.96 -14.16 7.74
CA PRO A 111 7.91 -15.05 7.32
C PRO A 111 6.91 -14.34 6.42
N HIS A 112 6.46 -15.00 5.36
CA HIS A 112 5.45 -14.50 4.43
C HIS A 112 4.34 -15.52 4.28
N LYS A 113 3.20 -15.05 3.76
CA LYS A 113 1.96 -15.82 3.69
C LYS A 113 1.92 -16.67 2.43
N HIS A 114 1.64 -17.96 2.60
CA HIS A 114 1.33 -18.87 1.51
C HIS A 114 -0.14 -19.28 1.55
N PHE A 115 -0.67 -19.54 0.35
CA PHE A 115 -1.98 -20.12 0.17
C PHE A 115 -1.85 -21.61 -0.13
N ASP A 116 -2.53 -22.44 0.66
CA ASP A 116 -2.69 -23.87 0.41
C ASP A 116 -4.12 -24.15 -0.04
N VAL A 117 -4.29 -25.13 -0.93
CA VAL A 117 -5.60 -25.55 -1.44
C VAL A 117 -5.83 -27.00 -1.04
N LEU A 118 -6.81 -27.22 -0.17
CA LEU A 118 -7.24 -28.54 0.30
C LEU A 118 -8.67 -28.79 -0.20
N GLY A 119 -8.79 -29.51 -1.31
CA GLY A 119 -10.07 -29.68 -2.01
C GLY A 119 -10.60 -28.35 -2.55
N ASP A 120 -11.82 -27.99 -2.17
CA ASP A 120 -12.43 -26.70 -2.54
C ASP A 120 -12.11 -25.57 -1.56
N ASP A 121 -11.40 -25.85 -0.46
CA ASP A 121 -11.11 -24.85 0.56
C ASP A 121 -9.68 -24.30 0.43
N VAL A 122 -9.56 -22.98 0.60
CA VAL A 122 -8.28 -22.26 0.57
C VAL A 122 -7.90 -21.91 2.00
N TYR A 123 -6.65 -22.17 2.36
CA TYR A 123 -6.08 -21.85 3.66
C TYR A 123 -4.88 -20.92 3.48
N VAL A 124 -4.70 -20.00 4.43
CA VAL A 124 -3.49 -19.16 4.53
C VAL A 124 -2.68 -19.59 5.74
N TYR A 125 -1.36 -19.67 5.57
CA TYR A 125 -0.38 -19.90 6.63
C TYR A 125 0.87 -19.06 6.41
N GLU A 126 1.65 -18.81 7.47
CA GLU A 126 2.92 -18.09 7.39
C GLU A 126 4.08 -19.08 7.56
N HIS A 127 5.14 -18.91 6.76
CA HIS A 127 6.37 -19.70 6.89
C HIS A 127 7.61 -18.87 6.56
N ASN A 128 8.79 -19.37 6.92
CA ASN A 128 10.07 -18.79 6.51
C ASN A 128 10.81 -19.81 5.63
N HIS A 129 11.34 -19.38 4.49
CA HIS A 129 12.14 -20.25 3.61
C HIS A 129 13.44 -20.76 4.25
N SER A 130 13.88 -20.20 5.38
CA SER A 130 15.04 -20.68 6.12
C SER A 130 14.79 -21.93 6.96
N GLU A 131 13.53 -22.28 7.24
CA GLU A 131 13.19 -23.44 8.08
C GLU A 131 12.05 -24.25 7.43
N ILE A 132 12.25 -25.55 7.25
CA ILE A 132 11.19 -26.47 6.81
C ILE A 132 10.29 -26.74 8.02
N VAL A 133 9.41 -25.79 8.34
CA VAL A 133 8.44 -25.93 9.43
C VAL A 133 7.08 -26.30 8.86
N MET A 134 6.48 -27.38 9.39
CA MET A 134 5.07 -27.70 9.11
C MET A 134 4.18 -26.52 9.55
N PRO A 135 3.18 -26.11 8.74
CA PRO A 135 2.33 -24.97 9.09
C PRO A 135 1.56 -25.21 10.38
N GLN A 136 1.93 -24.49 11.45
CA GLN A 136 1.39 -24.64 12.80
C GLN A 136 -0.07 -24.18 12.90
N LYS A 137 -0.50 -23.22 12.07
CA LYS A 137 -1.84 -22.63 12.10
C LYS A 137 -2.33 -22.30 10.69
N ARG A 138 -3.39 -22.97 10.25
CA ARG A 138 -4.07 -22.73 8.96
C ARG A 138 -5.36 -21.98 9.20
N ILE A 139 -5.56 -20.85 8.53
CA ILE A 139 -6.81 -20.09 8.61
C ILE A 139 -7.56 -20.26 7.29
N LYS A 140 -8.81 -20.73 7.36
CA LYS A 140 -9.67 -20.88 6.19
C LYS A 140 -10.01 -19.49 5.63
N VAL A 141 -9.70 -19.28 4.35
CA VAL A 141 -9.95 -18.01 3.64
C VAL A 141 -11.41 -17.95 3.21
N THR A 142 -12.22 -17.21 3.94
CA THR A 142 -13.59 -16.85 3.55
C THR A 142 -13.61 -15.43 2.95
N PRO A 143 -14.63 -15.04 2.19
CA PRO A 143 -14.76 -13.65 1.70
C PRO A 143 -14.66 -12.61 2.82
N LEU A 144 -15.19 -12.92 4.01
CA LEU A 144 -15.13 -12.04 5.17
C LEU A 144 -13.72 -11.95 5.77
N VAL A 145 -13.03 -13.09 5.90
CA VAL A 145 -11.62 -13.12 6.36
C VAL A 145 -10.74 -12.36 5.37
N LEU A 146 -10.99 -12.53 4.07
CA LEU A 146 -10.28 -11.81 3.02
C LEU A 146 -10.50 -10.29 3.14
N PHE A 147 -11.74 -9.86 3.31
CA PHE A 147 -12.06 -8.45 3.56
C PHE A 147 -11.33 -7.92 4.81
N MET A 148 -11.35 -8.65 5.92
CA MET A 148 -10.65 -8.25 7.15
C MET A 148 -9.14 -8.12 6.95
N ILE A 149 -8.49 -9.05 6.24
CA ILE A 149 -7.05 -8.99 5.95
C ILE A 149 -6.70 -7.69 5.20
N PHE A 150 -7.51 -7.30 4.22
CA PHE A 150 -7.27 -6.10 3.42
C PHE A 150 -7.52 -4.80 4.18
N VAL A 151 -8.54 -4.78 5.04
CA VAL A 151 -8.84 -3.63 5.92
C VAL A 151 -7.78 -3.48 7.02
N MET A 152 -7.16 -4.58 7.47
CA MET A 152 -6.14 -4.56 8.52
C MET A 152 -4.71 -4.36 8.02
N GLY A 153 -4.47 -4.46 6.71
CA GLY A 153 -3.18 -4.20 6.07
C GLY A 153 -3.20 -2.87 5.33
N PRO A 154 -3.13 -1.71 6.00
CA PRO A 154 -3.21 -0.41 5.36
C PRO A 154 -1.97 -0.10 4.51
N SER A 155 -2.16 0.67 3.45
CA SER A 155 -1.10 1.27 2.63
C SER A 155 -0.33 2.34 3.43
N GLU A 156 0.70 1.91 4.16
CA GLU A 156 1.62 2.76 4.93
C GLU A 156 2.18 3.97 4.14
N PRO A 157 2.53 3.87 2.84
CA PRO A 157 3.11 4.97 2.07
C PRO A 157 2.18 6.16 1.81
N LEU A 158 0.86 5.98 1.95
CA LEU A 158 -0.13 7.04 1.72
C LEU A 158 -0.13 8.09 2.84
N ILE A 159 0.18 7.66 4.07
CA ILE A 159 0.15 8.49 5.29
C ILE A 159 1.03 9.75 5.17
N PRO A 160 2.33 9.66 4.83
CA PRO A 160 3.19 10.84 4.76
C PRO A 160 2.81 11.80 3.62
N LEU A 161 2.27 11.29 2.50
CA LEU A 161 1.79 12.13 1.39
C LEU A 161 0.55 12.93 1.80
N LEU A 162 -0.41 12.29 2.48
CA LEU A 162 -1.60 12.97 3.00
C LEU A 162 -1.25 13.98 4.08
N PHE A 163 -0.30 13.66 4.95
CA PHE A 163 0.20 14.59 5.97
C PHE A 163 0.76 15.86 5.33
N TYR A 164 1.60 15.74 4.29
CA TYR A 164 2.18 16.88 3.59
C TYR A 164 1.11 17.80 2.99
N SER A 165 0.16 17.24 2.22
CA SER A 165 -0.94 18.03 1.62
C SER A 165 -1.92 18.60 2.65
N GLY A 166 -2.17 17.87 3.75
CA GLY A 166 -3.04 18.31 4.83
C GLY A 166 -2.54 19.56 5.56
N VAL A 167 -1.22 19.69 5.74
CA VAL A 167 -0.59 20.84 6.41
C VAL A 167 -0.51 22.07 5.50
N LYS A 168 -0.46 21.89 4.17
CA LYS A 168 -0.39 22.99 3.18
C LYS A 168 -1.76 23.56 2.74
N HIS A 169 -2.87 23.10 3.34
CA HIS A 169 -4.21 23.72 3.31
C HIS A 169 -4.99 23.72 1.98
N SER A 170 -4.86 22.72 1.11
CA SER A 170 -5.75 22.58 -0.05
C SER A 170 -6.59 21.31 -0.01
N MET A 171 -7.89 21.44 0.27
CA MET A 171 -8.84 20.32 0.21
C MET A 171 -8.92 19.70 -1.19
N SER A 172 -8.68 20.49 -2.25
CA SER A 172 -8.67 20.00 -3.61
C SER A 172 -7.46 19.11 -3.90
N GLU A 173 -6.28 19.41 -3.35
CA GLU A 173 -5.08 18.57 -3.49
C GLU A 173 -5.25 17.22 -2.80
N ILE A 174 -5.79 17.22 -1.58
CA ILE A 174 -6.11 15.98 -0.85
C ILE A 174 -7.11 15.15 -1.66
N LEU A 175 -8.18 15.77 -2.16
CA LEU A 175 -9.20 15.06 -2.94
C LEU A 175 -8.62 14.45 -4.21
N ILE A 176 -7.78 15.19 -4.93
CA ILE A 176 -7.09 14.70 -6.13
C ILE A 176 -6.18 13.52 -5.78
N LEU A 177 -5.33 13.65 -4.74
CA LEU A 177 -4.43 12.58 -4.31
C LEU A 177 -5.17 11.32 -3.88
N VAL A 178 -6.19 11.48 -3.02
CA VAL A 178 -7.02 10.36 -2.54
C VAL A 178 -7.73 9.68 -3.70
N THR A 179 -8.32 10.45 -4.61
CA THR A 179 -9.06 9.89 -5.76
C THR A 179 -8.11 9.16 -6.71
N SER A 180 -6.99 9.77 -7.08
CA SER A 180 -5.97 9.14 -7.94
C SER A 180 -5.41 7.87 -7.30
N PHE A 181 -5.03 7.92 -6.01
CA PHE A 181 -4.53 6.75 -5.29
C PHE A 181 -5.58 5.64 -5.23
N THR A 182 -6.85 5.97 -4.94
CA THR A 182 -7.94 4.99 -4.87
C THR A 182 -8.18 4.31 -6.21
N ILE A 183 -8.30 5.11 -7.29
CA ILE A 183 -8.53 4.61 -8.63
C ILE A 183 -7.36 3.71 -9.06
N THR A 184 -6.12 4.17 -8.89
CA THR A 184 -4.93 3.37 -9.24
C THR A 184 -4.90 2.06 -8.45
N THR A 185 -5.13 2.09 -7.14
CA THR A 185 -5.11 0.88 -6.29
C THR A 185 -6.17 -0.13 -6.74
N VAL A 186 -7.42 0.32 -6.90
CA VAL A 186 -8.53 -0.57 -7.28
C VAL A 186 -8.33 -1.13 -8.70
N LEU A 187 -7.90 -0.30 -9.65
CA LEU A 187 -7.63 -0.75 -11.01
C LEU A 187 -6.45 -1.71 -11.08
N THR A 188 -5.38 -1.46 -10.33
CA THR A 188 -4.23 -2.38 -10.27
C THR A 188 -4.60 -3.70 -9.62
N MET A 189 -5.31 -3.69 -8.49
CA MET A 189 -5.82 -4.93 -7.87
C MET A 189 -6.67 -5.72 -8.85
N LEU A 190 -7.65 -5.08 -9.48
CA LEU A 190 -8.53 -5.74 -10.44
C LEU A 190 -7.77 -6.27 -11.65
N GLY A 191 -6.86 -5.47 -12.21
CA GLY A 191 -6.01 -5.85 -13.33
C GLY A 191 -5.17 -7.08 -13.02
N MET A 192 -4.49 -7.10 -11.87
CA MET A 192 -3.68 -8.25 -11.43
C MET A 192 -4.53 -9.50 -11.17
N VAL A 193 -5.71 -9.36 -10.57
CA VAL A 193 -6.65 -10.47 -10.36
C VAL A 193 -7.11 -11.07 -11.69
N LEU A 194 -7.49 -10.22 -12.65
CA LEU A 194 -7.92 -10.69 -13.97
C LEU A 194 -6.77 -11.35 -14.73
N LEU A 195 -5.59 -10.72 -14.79
CA LEU A 195 -4.40 -11.30 -15.42
C LEU A 195 -4.06 -12.68 -14.82
N GLY A 196 -4.02 -12.79 -13.49
CA GLY A 196 -3.72 -14.05 -12.82
C GLY A 196 -4.81 -15.12 -13.00
N ARG A 197 -6.07 -14.72 -13.14
CA ARG A 197 -7.18 -15.62 -13.47
C ARG A 197 -7.04 -16.21 -14.87
N TYR A 198 -6.64 -15.42 -15.86
CA TYR A 198 -6.40 -15.87 -17.25
C TYR A 198 -5.08 -16.62 -17.46
N GLY A 199 -4.31 -16.88 -16.39
CA GLY A 199 -3.10 -17.70 -16.45
C GLY A 199 -1.80 -16.93 -16.64
N TYR A 200 -1.83 -15.60 -16.61
CA TYR A 200 -0.63 -14.77 -16.65
C TYR A 200 0.09 -14.67 -15.29
N SER A 201 -0.40 -15.37 -14.25
CA SER A 201 0.22 -15.36 -12.91
C SER A 201 1.64 -15.94 -12.91
N THR A 202 1.98 -16.79 -13.87
CA THR A 202 3.33 -17.37 -14.04
C THR A 202 4.34 -16.41 -14.66
N LEU A 203 3.92 -15.27 -15.22
CA LEU A 203 4.84 -14.33 -15.87
C LEU A 203 5.57 -13.41 -14.90
N PHE A 204 5.09 -13.26 -13.66
CA PHE A 204 5.67 -12.32 -12.70
C PHE A 204 6.22 -13.09 -11.49
N ASN A 205 7.55 -13.08 -11.32
CA ASN A 205 8.20 -13.60 -10.12
C ASN A 205 8.02 -12.61 -8.96
N THR A 206 6.77 -12.44 -8.51
CA THR A 206 6.35 -11.43 -7.54
C THR A 206 6.93 -11.67 -6.16
N GLU A 207 7.27 -12.92 -5.82
CA GLU A 207 7.90 -13.28 -4.55
C GLU A 207 9.21 -12.52 -4.30
N LYS A 208 10.04 -12.36 -5.35
CA LYS A 208 11.29 -11.61 -5.23
C LYS A 208 11.06 -10.10 -5.14
N ILE A 209 10.02 -9.59 -5.78
CA ILE A 209 9.70 -8.15 -5.80
C ILE A 209 9.06 -7.73 -4.48
N GLU A 210 8.15 -8.55 -3.93
CA GLU A 210 7.48 -8.35 -2.65
C GLU A 210 8.48 -8.02 -1.52
N ARG A 211 9.61 -8.75 -1.48
CA ARG A 211 10.69 -8.54 -0.52
C ARG A 211 11.24 -7.10 -0.51
N TYR A 212 11.27 -6.43 -1.66
CA TYR A 212 11.82 -5.08 -1.80
C TYR A 212 10.76 -3.97 -1.75
N MET A 213 9.50 -4.30 -1.44
CA MET A 213 8.43 -3.32 -1.55
C MET A 213 8.46 -2.20 -0.51
N GLY A 214 8.89 -2.50 0.71
CA GLY A 214 9.19 -1.47 1.70
C GLY A 214 10.32 -0.55 1.23
N VAL A 215 11.35 -1.12 0.58
CA VAL A 215 12.49 -0.36 0.03
C VAL A 215 12.04 0.58 -1.09
N ILE A 216 11.28 0.08 -2.07
CA ILE A 216 10.80 0.87 -3.20
C ILE A 216 9.89 2.00 -2.70
N SER A 217 8.96 1.69 -1.81
CA SER A 217 8.03 2.68 -1.27
C SER A 217 8.77 3.76 -0.48
N GLY A 218 9.72 3.36 0.39
CA GLY A 218 10.59 4.30 1.11
C GLY A 218 11.46 5.15 0.18
N ALA A 219 12.01 4.58 -0.88
CA ALA A 219 12.83 5.30 -1.86
C ALA A 219 12.01 6.37 -2.59
N VAL A 220 10.80 6.05 -3.08
CA VAL A 220 9.95 7.04 -3.76
C VAL A 220 9.56 8.19 -2.82
N VAL A 221 9.18 7.88 -1.57
CA VAL A 221 8.85 8.92 -0.57
C VAL A 221 10.08 9.77 -0.24
N THR A 222 11.27 9.17 -0.14
CA THR A 222 12.53 9.88 0.11
C THR A 222 12.86 10.84 -1.03
N VAL A 223 12.78 10.38 -2.28
CA VAL A 223 13.03 11.21 -3.47
C VAL A 223 12.04 12.37 -3.54
N CYS A 224 10.77 12.12 -3.26
CA CYS A 224 9.76 13.16 -3.15
C CYS A 224 10.16 14.20 -2.08
N GLY A 225 10.54 13.75 -0.88
CA GLY A 225 11.01 14.62 0.20
C GLY A 225 12.25 15.44 -0.14
N ILE A 226 13.24 14.85 -0.84
CA ILE A 226 14.43 15.57 -1.33
C ILE A 226 14.01 16.70 -2.27
N GLY A 227 13.08 16.42 -3.19
CA GLY A 227 12.54 17.43 -4.10
C GLY A 227 11.86 18.59 -3.37
N MET A 228 11.04 18.28 -2.36
CA MET A 228 10.37 19.30 -1.55
C MET A 228 11.35 20.18 -0.75
N VAL A 229 12.41 19.58 -0.18
CA VAL A 229 13.36 20.29 0.69
C VAL A 229 14.41 21.07 -0.08
N PHE A 230 14.99 20.47 -1.12
CA PHE A 230 16.18 21.01 -1.79
C PHE A 230 15.90 21.60 -3.19
N LEU A 231 14.86 21.13 -3.88
CA LEU A 231 14.54 21.56 -5.23
C LEU A 231 13.36 22.54 -5.30
N GLY A 232 12.76 22.86 -4.15
CA GLY A 232 11.62 23.77 -4.03
C GLY A 232 10.38 23.27 -4.79
N TRP A 233 10.22 21.94 -4.87
CA TRP A 233 9.07 21.33 -5.54
C TRP A 233 7.75 21.74 -4.91
#